data_AF-A0A7G1IG83-F1
#
_entry.id   AF-A0A7G1IG83-F1
#
_cell.length_a   1.000
_cell.length_b   1.000
_cell.length_c   1.000
_cell.angle_alpha   90.00
_cell.angle_beta   90.00
_cell.angle_gamma   90.00
#
_symmetry.space_group_name_H-M   'P 1'
#
loop_
_entity.id
_entity.type
_entity.pdbx_description
1 polymer ?
#
loop_
_entity_poly.entity_id
_entity_poly.type
_entity_poly.pdbx_seq_one_letter_code
_entity_poly.pdbx_strand_id
1 'polypeptide(L)'
;MTLPLLGPMTLSGFEHSWFFLFLFVIVGLVALYIVLQLARQKRMLRFANMELLESVAPKRPSRWRHVPAILLALSLVLLTTAMAGPTHDVRIPRNRAVVMLVIDVSQSMRATDVEPNRMVAAQEAAKQFADELTPALISD
;
A
#
# COMPACT_ATOMS: atom_id res chain seq x y z
N MET A 1 -2.47 1.17 -12.14
CA MET A 1 -2.14 2.44 -12.81
C MET A 1 -1.07 3.12 -11.97
N THR A 2 0.03 3.58 -12.56
CA THR A 2 1.11 4.25 -11.81
C THR A 2 0.74 5.71 -11.61
N LEU A 3 0.56 6.13 -10.35
CA LEU A 3 0.35 7.53 -10.02
C LEU A 3 1.73 8.19 -9.81
N PRO A 4 1.99 9.36 -10.41
CA PRO A 4 3.21 10.10 -10.08
C PRO A 4 3.22 10.40 -8.58
N LEU A 5 4.37 10.24 -7.92
CA LEU A 5 4.62 10.34 -6.47
C LEU A 5 4.30 9.10 -5.61
N LEU A 6 3.38 8.21 -6.02
CA LEU A 6 2.89 7.10 -5.17
C LEU A 6 3.23 5.69 -5.70
N GLY A 7 3.80 5.58 -6.91
CA GLY A 7 4.16 4.30 -7.50
C GLY A 7 2.97 3.53 -8.10
N PRO A 8 3.15 2.24 -8.44
CA PRO A 8 2.07 1.41 -8.98
C PRO A 8 1.03 1.12 -7.89
N MET A 9 -0.08 1.86 -7.92
CA MET A 9 -1.22 1.61 -7.05
C MET A 9 -2.15 0.60 -7.73
N THR A 10 -2.19 -0.61 -7.19
CA THR A 10 -3.19 -1.64 -7.50
C THR A 10 -4.11 -1.79 -6.28
N LEU A 11 -5.31 -2.36 -6.45
CA LEU A 11 -6.19 -2.69 -5.29
C LEU A 11 -5.51 -3.68 -4.31
N SER A 12 -4.43 -4.33 -4.73
CA SER A 12 -3.56 -5.20 -3.91
C SER A 12 -2.44 -4.45 -3.17
N GLY A 13 -2.23 -3.17 -3.43
CA GLY A 13 -1.25 -2.31 -2.74
C GLY A 13 -1.77 -1.73 -1.43
N PHE A 14 -2.75 -2.40 -0.82
CA PHE A 14 -3.32 -2.04 0.47
C PHE A 14 -3.34 -3.31 1.33
N GLU A 15 -2.82 -3.23 2.54
CA GLU A 15 -2.80 -4.36 3.47
C GLU A 15 -4.22 -4.78 3.88
N HIS A 16 -5.11 -3.80 4.01
CA HIS A 16 -6.46 -3.99 4.52
C HIS A 16 -7.52 -3.37 3.58
N SER A 17 -7.61 -3.87 2.33
CA SER A 17 -8.52 -3.32 1.31
C SER A 17 -10.01 -3.32 1.71
N TRP A 18 -10.42 -4.11 2.71
CA TRP A 18 -11.79 -4.14 3.22
C TRP A 18 -12.24 -2.81 3.86
N PHE A 19 -11.31 -1.96 4.29
CA PHE A 19 -11.64 -0.63 4.82
C PHE A 19 -12.34 0.27 3.81
N PHE A 20 -12.21 0.02 2.49
CA PHE A 20 -12.96 0.77 1.49
C PHE A 20 -14.48 0.61 1.59
N LEU A 21 -14.98 -0.41 2.31
CA LEU A 21 -16.41 -0.50 2.65
C LEU A 21 -16.90 0.71 3.46
N PHE A 22 -16.01 1.36 4.23
CA PHE A 22 -16.33 2.55 4.99
C PHE A 22 -16.68 3.75 4.10
N LEU A 23 -16.28 3.74 2.81
CA LEU A 23 -16.74 4.75 1.85
C LEU A 23 -18.27 4.72 1.68
N PHE A 24 -18.91 3.55 1.76
CA PHE A 24 -20.38 3.47 1.71
C PHE A 24 -21.03 4.16 2.92
N VAL A 25 -20.41 4.07 4.09
CA VAL A 25 -20.86 4.77 5.30
C VAL A 25 -20.75 6.28 5.09
N ILE A 26 -19.63 6.76 4.55
CA ILE A 26 -19.42 8.18 4.24
C ILE A 26 -20.45 8.69 3.23
N VAL A 27 -20.69 7.94 2.15
CA VAL A 27 -21.74 8.27 1.16
C VAL A 27 -23.12 8.32 1.82
N GLY A 28 -23.42 7.38 2.71
CA GLY A 28 -24.66 7.37 3.50
C GLY A 28 -24.82 8.62 4.37
N LEU A 29 -23.75 9.07 5.04
CA LEU A 29 -23.76 10.29 5.84
C LEU A 29 -23.98 11.55 4.99
N VAL A 30 -23.34 11.63 3.82
CA VAL A 30 -23.54 12.74 2.88
C VAL A 30 -24.97 12.76 2.35
N ALA A 31 -25.52 11.60 1.97
CA ALA A 31 -26.91 11.49 1.53
C ALA A 31 -27.90 11.89 2.64
N LEU A 32 -27.69 11.41 3.86
CA LEU A 32 -28.49 11.78 5.02
C LEU A 32 -28.44 13.29 5.27
N TYR A 33 -27.26 13.90 5.19
CA TYR A 33 -27.09 15.35 5.31
C TYR A 33 -27.93 16.10 4.26
N ILE A 34 -27.89 15.67 2.99
CA ILE A 34 -28.67 16.28 1.90
C ILE A 34 -30.18 16.12 2.17
N VAL A 35 -30.65 14.92 2.55
CA VAL A 35 -32.07 14.66 2.84
C VAL A 35 -32.57 15.53 3.99
N LEU A 36 -31.82 15.63 5.09
CA LEU A 36 -32.15 16.49 6.22
C LEU A 36 -32.19 17.96 5.81
N GLN A 37 -31.30 18.36 4.91
CA GLN A 37 -31.23 19.73 4.41
C GLN A 37 -32.44 20.10 3.54
N LEU A 38 -32.86 19.20 2.65
CA LEU A 38 -34.07 19.34 1.82
C LEU A 38 -35.34 19.29 2.68
N ALA A 39 -35.41 18.40 3.65
CA ALA A 39 -36.54 18.30 4.58
C ALA A 39 -36.68 19.56 5.46
N ARG A 40 -35.55 20.18 5.85
CA ARG A 40 -35.55 21.48 6.55
C ARG A 40 -36.14 22.59 5.67
N GLN A 41 -35.76 22.67 4.39
CA GLN A 41 -36.35 23.64 3.46
C GLN A 41 -37.86 23.45 3.30
N LYS A 42 -38.32 22.21 3.10
CA LYS A 42 -39.75 21.89 2.99
C LYS A 42 -40.56 22.24 4.24
N ARG A 43 -39.99 22.04 5.45
CA ARG A 43 -40.63 22.43 6.71
C ARG A 43 -40.70 23.94 6.88
N MET A 44 -39.65 24.67 6.52
CA MET A 44 -39.63 26.14 6.56
C MET A 44 -40.73 26.75 5.67
N LEU A 45 -40.94 26.17 4.48
CA LEU A 45 -41.98 26.60 3.54
C LEU A 45 -43.42 26.27 4.02
N ARG A 46 -43.58 25.36 4.98
CA ARG A 46 -44.89 24.93 5.49
C ARG A 46 -45.38 25.75 6.70
N PHE A 47 -44.51 26.56 7.31
CA PHE A 47 -44.79 27.25 8.58
C PHE A 47 -44.81 28.80 8.53
N ALA A 48 -44.64 29.46 7.38
CA ALA A 48 -44.76 30.92 7.27
C ALA A 48 -45.36 31.30 5.91
N ASN A 49 -46.54 31.92 5.83
CA ASN A 49 -46.67 33.38 5.88
C ASN A 49 -45.41 34.08 5.36
N MET A 50 -45.19 34.03 4.05
CA MET A 50 -44.07 34.65 3.34
C MET A 50 -43.84 36.12 3.78
N GLU A 51 -44.89 36.84 4.18
CA GLU A 51 -44.82 38.25 4.61
C GLU A 51 -44.10 38.50 5.95
N LEU A 52 -44.12 37.56 6.91
CA LEU A 52 -43.48 37.76 8.22
C LEU A 52 -42.04 37.20 8.27
N LEU A 53 -41.67 36.32 7.34
CA LEU A 53 -40.33 35.73 7.30
C LEU A 53 -39.32 36.67 6.62
N GLU A 54 -39.78 37.47 5.66
CA GLU A 54 -38.96 38.42 4.91
C GLU A 54 -38.58 39.67 5.73
N SER A 55 -39.39 40.02 6.75
CA SER A 55 -39.14 41.17 7.63
C SER A 55 -38.13 40.90 8.76
N VAL A 56 -37.89 39.63 9.14
CA VAL A 56 -37.06 39.28 10.31
C VAL A 56 -35.71 38.65 9.94
N ALA A 57 -35.54 38.09 8.73
CA ALA A 57 -34.24 37.53 8.33
C ALA A 57 -33.99 37.51 6.81
N PRO A 58 -33.45 38.60 6.20
CA PRO A 58 -32.93 38.57 4.85
C PRO A 58 -31.51 37.99 4.88
N LYS A 59 -31.35 36.68 5.15
CA LYS A 59 -30.05 36.01 4.99
C LYS A 59 -30.22 34.74 4.18
N ARG A 60 -30.03 34.90 2.87
CA ARG A 60 -29.81 33.77 1.95
C ARG A 60 -28.76 32.85 2.59
N PRO A 61 -29.02 31.55 2.76
CA PRO A 61 -28.07 30.65 3.38
C PRO A 61 -26.78 30.67 2.56
N SER A 62 -25.70 31.16 3.18
CA SER A 62 -24.40 31.29 2.54
C SER A 62 -23.88 29.91 2.11
N ARG A 63 -23.31 29.82 0.89
CA ARG A 63 -22.67 28.59 0.37
C ARG A 63 -21.60 28.03 1.31
N TRP A 64 -21.03 28.91 2.15
CA TRP A 64 -20.06 28.59 3.19
C TRP A 64 -20.60 27.66 4.30
N ARG A 65 -21.92 27.51 4.43
CA ARG A 65 -22.52 26.58 5.42
C ARG A 65 -22.15 25.12 5.17
N HIS A 66 -21.76 24.77 3.94
CA HIS A 66 -21.37 23.40 3.59
C HIS A 66 -19.87 23.12 3.80
N VAL A 67 -19.05 24.15 4.03
CA VAL A 67 -17.58 23.99 4.18
C VAL A 67 -17.23 23.01 5.29
N PRO A 68 -17.80 23.09 6.52
CA PRO A 68 -17.48 22.11 7.56
C PRO A 68 -17.88 20.68 7.21
N ALA A 69 -19.02 20.51 6.51
CA ALA A 69 -19.50 19.19 6.10
C ALA A 69 -18.62 18.57 5.01
N ILE A 70 -18.16 19.38 4.05
CA ILE A 70 -17.23 18.96 3.00
C ILE A 70 -15.87 18.59 3.61
N LEU A 71 -15.35 19.41 4.52
CA LEU A 71 -14.08 19.12 5.21
C LEU A 71 -14.15 17.84 6.04
N LEU A 72 -15.28 17.60 6.73
CA LEU A 72 -15.50 16.36 7.47
C LEU A 72 -15.57 15.15 6.53
N ALA A 73 -16.29 15.25 5.41
CA ALA A 73 -16.35 14.15 4.45
C ALA A 73 -14.97 13.84 3.86
N LEU A 74 -14.19 14.88 3.53
CA LEU A 74 -12.83 14.73 3.02
C LEU A 74 -11.90 14.10 4.07
N SER A 75 -11.99 14.53 5.34
CA SER A 75 -11.16 13.96 6.41
C SER A 75 -11.48 12.48 6.65
N LEU A 76 -12.75 12.09 6.58
CA LEU A 76 -13.15 10.68 6.67
C LEU A 76 -12.64 9.84 5.51
N VAL A 77 -12.64 10.37 4.28
CA VAL A 77 -12.06 9.68 3.11
C VAL A 77 -10.54 9.50 3.27
N LEU A 78 -9.84 10.54 3.71
CA LEU A 78 -8.39 10.48 3.96
C LEU A 78 -8.07 9.48 5.09
N LEU A 79 -8.83 9.51 6.18
CA LEU A 79 -8.68 8.57 7.29
C LEU A 79 -8.91 7.12 6.83
N THR A 80 -9.95 6.88 6.02
CA THR A 80 -10.24 5.55 5.46
C THR A 80 -9.09 5.04 4.60
N THR A 81 -8.56 5.92 3.73
CA THR A 81 -7.41 5.59 2.88
C THR A 81 -6.16 5.29 3.71
N ALA A 82 -5.92 6.06 4.78
CA ALA A 82 -4.79 5.81 5.69
C ALA A 82 -4.95 4.47 6.44
N MET A 83 -6.15 4.16 6.93
CA MET A 83 -6.43 2.89 7.62
C MET A 83 -6.37 1.67 6.70
N ALA A 84 -6.65 1.82 5.41
CA ALA A 84 -6.46 0.74 4.44
C ALA A 84 -4.98 0.30 4.31
N GLY A 85 -4.04 1.10 4.83
CA GLY A 85 -2.62 0.76 4.88
C GLY A 85 -2.02 0.72 3.49
N PRO A 86 -1.85 1.87 2.81
CA PRO A 86 -1.20 1.90 1.50
C PRO A 86 0.23 1.36 1.64
N THR A 87 0.51 0.26 0.95
CA THR A 87 1.82 -0.38 0.97
C THR A 87 2.60 0.00 -0.27
N HIS A 88 3.90 0.21 -0.09
CA HIS A 88 4.83 0.40 -1.20
C HIS A 88 5.75 -0.81 -1.27
N ASP A 89 5.54 -1.65 -2.28
CA ASP A 89 6.36 -2.84 -2.51
C ASP A 89 7.78 -2.43 -2.89
N VAL A 90 8.69 -2.44 -1.92
CA VAL A 90 10.13 -2.31 -2.16
C VAL A 90 10.70 -3.72 -2.27
N ARG A 91 10.94 -4.16 -3.50
CA ARG A 91 11.66 -5.42 -3.74
C ARG A 91 13.12 -5.22 -3.38
N ILE A 92 13.49 -5.52 -2.15
CA ILE A 92 14.88 -5.58 -1.72
C ILE A 92 15.48 -6.86 -2.33
N PRO A 93 16.44 -6.77 -3.25
CA PRO A 93 17.11 -7.96 -3.76
C PRO A 93 17.88 -8.63 -2.62
N ARG A 94 17.33 -9.73 -2.08
CA ARG A 94 18.06 -10.58 -1.15
C ARG A 94 19.06 -11.41 -1.95
N ASN A 95 20.30 -10.97 -2.00
CA ASN A 95 21.38 -11.71 -2.66
C ASN A 95 21.88 -12.86 -1.76
N ARG A 96 20.98 -13.76 -1.36
CA ARG A 96 21.34 -15.01 -0.67
C ARG A 96 21.45 -16.11 -1.71
N ALA A 97 22.59 -16.20 -2.37
CA ALA A 97 22.92 -17.36 -3.18
C ALA A 97 23.42 -18.48 -2.24
N VAL A 98 22.66 -19.58 -2.15
CA VAL A 98 23.14 -20.80 -1.48
C VAL A 98 23.75 -21.68 -2.56
N VAL A 99 25.07 -21.86 -2.51
CA VAL A 99 25.79 -22.73 -3.43
C VAL A 99 26.18 -24.01 -2.69
N MET A 100 25.75 -25.17 -3.21
CA MET A 100 26.12 -26.47 -2.70
C MET A 100 27.08 -27.14 -3.68
N LEU A 101 28.32 -27.37 -3.23
CA LEU A 101 29.28 -28.14 -4.00
C LEU A 101 29.22 -29.61 -3.59
N VAL A 102 29.08 -30.50 -4.57
CA VAL A 102 29.07 -31.94 -4.38
C VAL A 102 30.24 -32.52 -5.17
N ILE A 103 31.14 -33.23 -4.48
CA ILE A 103 32.32 -33.86 -5.08
C ILE A 103 32.11 -35.37 -5.05
N ASP A 104 32.26 -36.02 -6.20
CA ASP A 104 32.24 -37.49 -6.28
C ASP A 104 33.46 -38.09 -5.57
N VAL A 105 33.28 -39.21 -4.88
CA VAL A 105 34.32 -39.95 -4.13
C VAL A 105 34.58 -41.35 -4.69
N SER A 106 34.14 -41.60 -5.92
CA SER A 106 34.34 -42.88 -6.60
C SER A 106 35.82 -43.20 -6.87
N GLN A 107 36.14 -44.47 -7.14
CA GLN A 107 37.52 -44.91 -7.36
C GLN A 107 38.22 -44.22 -8.55
N SER A 108 37.45 -43.81 -9.57
CA SER A 108 37.99 -43.08 -10.73
C SER A 108 38.59 -41.73 -10.34
N MET A 109 38.19 -41.16 -9.19
CA MET A 109 38.72 -39.91 -8.70
C MET A 109 40.13 -40.04 -8.10
N ARG A 110 40.63 -41.27 -7.91
CA ARG A 110 42.03 -41.54 -7.54
C ARG A 110 42.98 -41.53 -8.74
N ALA A 111 42.47 -41.36 -9.96
CA ALA A 111 43.28 -41.25 -11.16
C ALA A 111 44.23 -40.03 -11.08
N THR A 112 45.44 -40.21 -11.58
CA THR A 112 46.54 -39.24 -11.54
C THR A 112 46.79 -38.60 -12.91
N ASP A 113 45.80 -38.65 -13.79
CA ASP A 113 45.82 -37.95 -15.08
C ASP A 113 45.72 -36.42 -14.91
N VAL A 114 45.29 -35.97 -13.73
CA VAL A 114 45.49 -34.63 -13.20
C VAL A 114 46.35 -34.77 -11.94
N GLU A 115 47.51 -34.11 -11.91
CA GLU A 115 48.39 -34.13 -10.75
C GLU A 115 47.78 -33.33 -9.59
N PRO A 116 47.85 -33.80 -8.32
CA PRO A 116 48.36 -35.10 -7.88
C PRO A 116 47.35 -36.25 -8.02
N ASN A 117 46.05 -35.99 -7.93
CA ASN A 117 44.97 -36.85 -8.42
C ASN A 117 43.68 -36.03 -8.55
N ARG A 118 42.67 -36.55 -9.26
CA ARG A 118 41.41 -35.83 -9.51
C ARG A 118 40.69 -35.41 -8.23
N MET A 119 40.74 -36.20 -7.14
CA MET A 119 40.15 -35.81 -5.85
C MET A 119 40.79 -34.54 -5.29
N VAL A 120 42.12 -34.48 -5.27
CA VAL A 120 42.84 -33.32 -4.72
C VAL A 120 42.62 -32.10 -5.60
N ALA A 121 42.69 -32.25 -6.93
CA ALA A 121 42.40 -31.17 -7.86
C ALA A 121 40.97 -30.62 -7.70
N ALA A 122 39.97 -31.48 -7.49
CA ALA A 122 38.59 -31.06 -7.24
C ALA A 122 38.44 -30.32 -5.91
N GLN A 123 39.15 -30.72 -4.85
CA GLN A 123 39.16 -30.02 -3.57
C GLN A 123 39.85 -28.65 -3.64
N GLU A 124 40.91 -28.51 -4.43
CA GLU A 124 41.57 -27.22 -4.65
C GLU A 124 40.67 -26.26 -5.44
N ALA A 125 40.08 -26.73 -6.54
CA ALA A 125 39.11 -25.96 -7.31
C ALA A 125 37.90 -25.55 -6.47
N ALA A 126 37.42 -26.43 -5.57
CA ALA A 126 36.36 -26.13 -4.63
C ALA A 126 36.69 -24.97 -3.69
N LYS A 127 37.91 -24.96 -3.13
CA LYS A 127 38.39 -23.91 -2.24
C LYS A 127 38.57 -22.60 -3.00
N GLN A 128 39.19 -22.64 -4.16
CA GLN A 128 39.35 -21.47 -5.01
C GLN A 128 38.00 -20.85 -5.39
N PHE A 129 37.03 -21.68 -5.76
CA PHE A 129 35.66 -21.23 -6.04
C PHE A 129 34.99 -20.61 -4.81
N ALA A 130 35.20 -21.16 -3.61
CA ALA A 130 34.68 -20.59 -2.37
C ALA A 130 35.34 -19.24 -2.02
N ASP A 131 36.65 -19.10 -2.29
CA ASP A 131 37.41 -17.87 -2.08
C ASP A 131 36.99 -16.77 -3.07
N GLU A 132 36.75 -17.12 -4.34
CA GLU A 132 36.27 -16.20 -5.38
C GLU A 132 34.82 -15.72 -5.14
N LEU A 133 34.01 -16.54 -4.45
CA LEU A 133 32.64 -16.18 -4.12
C LEU A 133 32.51 -15.06 -3.07
N THR A 134 33.57 -14.70 -2.29
CA THR A 134 33.37 -13.78 -1.15
C THR A 134 34.55 -12.87 -0.73
N PRO A 135 34.29 -11.55 -0.58
CA PRO A 135 34.35 -10.92 0.76
C PRO A 135 32.98 -10.46 1.33
N ALA A 136 31.92 -10.39 0.50
CA ALA A 136 30.64 -9.75 0.86
C ALA A 136 29.53 -10.66 1.44
N LEU A 137 29.82 -11.95 1.71
CA LEU A 137 28.88 -12.98 2.13
C LEU A 137 29.27 -13.68 3.46
N ILE A 138 30.49 -13.44 3.97
CA ILE A 138 31.03 -14.10 5.19
C ILE A 138 31.23 -13.09 6.34
N SER A 139 30.98 -11.79 6.12
CA SER A 139 31.26 -10.73 7.10
C SER A 139 30.09 -10.37 8.04
N ASP A 140 29.14 -11.28 8.28
CA ASP A 140 28.08 -11.14 9.30
C ASP A 140 28.07 -12.35 10.25
#